data_AF-A0A929A1J4-F1
#
_entry.id   AF-A0A929A1J4-F1
#
_cell.length_a   1.000
_cell.length_b   1.000
_cell.length_c   1.000
_cell.angle_alpha   90.00
_cell.angle_beta   90.00
_cell.angle_gamma   90.00
#
_symmetry.space_group_name_H-M   'P 1'
#
loop_
_entity.id
_entity.type
_entity.pdbx_description
1 polymer ?
#
loop_
_entity_poly.entity_id
_entity_poly.type
_entity_poly.pdbx_seq_one_letter_code
_entity_poly.pdbx_strand_id
1 'polypeptide(L)'
;MKFISPTWLAAALLFAMGCAAPEPMSPTSTNSAPKATETPVAVTETPVASAPASPDAVAQAPTIDLTVVPGERVGAIDASTSRTELAELYGEENLTDADVPVGEGFVEAGTTLDMGEGRSLNIIWSDETRTQPLEARDLGSAWQLPEGIGVGTTLEELEETLGSFELTGFGWDYGGTVFFEGTPLAEYDGLVWVRLAPPDARLANSPEIFEAVMGDRMIPSDDPNLDTLDLTVVDMGVYLSSPSQ
;
A
#
# COMPACT_ATOMS: atom_id res chain seq x y z
N MET A 1 23.90 34.02 7.84
CA MET A 1 22.53 33.85 7.32
C MET A 1 21.58 33.76 8.50
N LYS A 2 20.50 34.54 8.53
CA LYS A 2 19.45 34.50 9.58
C LYS A 2 18.43 33.43 9.20
N PHE A 3 18.15 32.52 10.12
CA PHE A 3 17.02 31.59 10.03
C PHE A 3 15.71 32.34 10.33
N ILE A 4 14.72 32.17 9.47
CA ILE A 4 13.34 32.65 9.69
C ILE A 4 12.47 31.39 9.75
N SER A 5 11.93 31.12 10.94
CA SER A 5 10.90 30.11 11.19
C SER A 5 9.53 30.61 10.72
N PRO A 6 8.69 29.79 10.07
CA PRO A 6 7.30 30.14 9.86
C PRO A 6 6.41 29.53 10.96
N THR A 7 5.93 30.39 11.85
CA THR A 7 4.78 30.12 12.73
C THR A 7 3.50 30.08 11.89
N TRP A 8 2.78 28.95 11.88
CA TRP A 8 1.44 28.85 11.31
C TRP A 8 0.38 28.86 12.42
N LEU A 9 -0.61 29.73 12.22
CA LEU A 9 -1.69 30.03 13.15
C LEU A 9 -2.83 29.03 12.90
N ALA A 10 -3.16 28.19 13.88
CA ALA A 10 -4.29 27.27 13.81
C ALA A 10 -5.63 28.03 13.91
N ALA A 11 -6.50 27.86 12.92
CA ALA A 11 -7.89 28.32 12.97
C ALA A 11 -8.82 27.09 13.00
N ALA A 12 -9.45 26.86 14.15
CA ALA A 12 -10.45 25.83 14.34
C ALA A 12 -11.80 26.27 13.74
N LEU A 13 -12.42 25.41 12.91
CA LEU A 13 -13.81 25.57 12.48
C LEU A 13 -14.63 24.31 12.84
N LEU A 14 -15.70 24.52 13.61
CA LEU A 14 -16.73 23.53 13.95
C LEU A 14 -17.52 23.11 12.70
N PHE A 15 -17.74 21.81 12.50
CA PHE A 15 -18.74 21.27 11.58
C PHE A 15 -19.97 20.75 12.35
N ALA A 16 -21.16 21.13 11.87
CA ALA A 16 -22.44 20.62 12.33
C ALA A 16 -22.94 19.52 11.38
N MET A 17 -23.35 18.39 11.98
CA MET A 17 -23.89 17.19 11.35
C MET A 17 -25.23 17.42 10.63
N GLY A 18 -25.38 16.81 9.46
CA GLY A 18 -26.66 16.60 8.77
C GLY A 18 -26.71 15.21 8.14
N CYS A 19 -27.39 14.26 8.80
CA CYS A 19 -27.66 12.92 8.30
C CYS A 19 -28.83 12.94 7.29
N ALA A 20 -28.67 12.28 6.15
CA ALA A 20 -29.78 11.79 5.33
C ALA A 20 -29.38 10.48 4.63
N ALA A 21 -30.11 9.39 4.94
CA ALA A 21 -29.95 8.07 4.35
C ALA A 21 -30.85 7.91 3.12
N PRO A 22 -30.44 7.15 2.08
CA PRO A 22 -31.33 6.73 1.00
C PRO A 22 -31.88 5.29 1.20
N GLU A 23 -33.15 5.10 0.82
CA GLU A 23 -33.86 3.81 0.79
C GLU A 23 -33.41 2.92 -0.39
N PRO A 24 -33.38 1.57 -0.24
CA PRO A 24 -33.08 0.67 -1.35
C PRO A 24 -34.32 0.23 -2.15
N MET A 25 -34.22 0.29 -3.49
CA MET A 25 -35.16 -0.35 -4.41
C MET A 25 -34.71 -1.78 -4.75
N SER A 26 -35.61 -2.75 -4.58
CA SER A 26 -35.50 -4.10 -5.15
C SER A 26 -35.85 -4.12 -6.64
N PRO A 27 -35.35 -5.12 -7.39
CA PRO A 27 -36.32 -5.94 -8.13
C PRO A 27 -36.07 -7.46 -8.04
N THR A 28 -37.18 -8.18 -7.86
CA THR A 28 -37.39 -9.62 -8.13
C THR A 28 -37.75 -9.82 -9.60
N SER A 29 -37.21 -10.86 -10.27
CA SER A 29 -37.96 -11.88 -11.05
C SER A 29 -37.01 -12.67 -11.98
N THR A 30 -36.73 -13.95 -11.70
CA THR A 30 -37.36 -15.18 -12.25
C THR A 30 -37.00 -15.57 -13.70
N ASN A 31 -36.13 -16.60 -13.78
CA ASN A 31 -36.41 -17.96 -14.23
C ASN A 31 -36.32 -18.35 -15.73
N SER A 32 -35.80 -19.58 -15.88
CA SER A 32 -36.09 -20.62 -16.88
C SER A 32 -35.31 -20.68 -18.20
N ALA A 33 -34.46 -21.71 -18.23
CA ALA A 33 -34.06 -22.48 -19.41
C ALA A 33 -35.25 -23.17 -20.10
N PRO A 34 -35.02 -23.68 -21.32
CA PRO A 34 -35.47 -25.03 -21.63
C PRO A 34 -34.36 -25.90 -22.26
N LYS A 35 -34.44 -27.19 -21.88
CA LYS A 35 -33.69 -28.34 -22.37
C LYS A 35 -34.39 -28.91 -23.60
N ALA A 36 -33.64 -29.31 -24.63
CA ALA A 36 -34.12 -30.19 -25.68
C ALA A 36 -33.10 -31.30 -25.97
N THR A 37 -33.65 -32.50 -25.93
CA THR A 37 -33.15 -33.86 -26.15
C THR A 37 -32.70 -34.10 -27.59
N GLU A 38 -31.62 -34.86 -27.81
CA GLU A 38 -31.51 -35.82 -28.91
C GLU A 38 -30.29 -36.75 -28.76
N THR A 39 -30.49 -38.04 -29.03
CA THR A 39 -29.48 -39.09 -29.27
C THR A 39 -30.22 -40.30 -29.88
N PRO A 40 -29.58 -41.30 -30.53
CA PRO A 40 -28.22 -41.35 -31.12
C PRO A 40 -28.21 -41.86 -32.59
N VAL A 41 -27.13 -41.60 -33.34
CA VAL A 41 -26.80 -42.37 -34.55
C VAL A 41 -25.42 -42.97 -34.37
N ALA A 42 -25.35 -44.29 -34.44
CA ALA A 42 -24.12 -45.07 -34.29
C ALA A 42 -23.29 -44.99 -35.57
N VAL A 43 -22.04 -44.54 -35.42
CA VAL A 43 -20.99 -44.71 -36.44
C VAL A 43 -19.83 -45.42 -35.74
N THR A 44 -19.57 -46.64 -36.20
CA THR A 44 -18.38 -47.43 -35.90
C THR A 44 -17.16 -46.78 -36.55
N GLU A 45 -16.30 -46.16 -35.75
CA GLU A 45 -14.93 -45.82 -36.14
C GLU A 45 -13.94 -46.55 -35.23
N THR A 46 -12.92 -47.11 -35.88
CA THR A 46 -11.83 -47.90 -35.32
C THR A 46 -10.93 -47.02 -34.44
N PRO A 47 -10.44 -47.47 -33.27
CA PRO A 47 -9.65 -46.63 -32.40
C PRO A 47 -8.23 -46.48 -32.97
N VAL A 48 -7.92 -45.29 -33.47
CA VAL A 48 -6.52 -44.86 -33.62
C VAL A 48 -6.09 -44.36 -32.25
N ALA A 49 -5.09 -45.01 -31.66
CA ALA A 49 -4.56 -44.66 -30.35
C ALA A 49 -4.02 -43.22 -30.38
N SER A 50 -4.78 -42.28 -29.82
CA SER A 50 -4.27 -40.97 -29.43
C SER A 50 -3.23 -41.17 -28.33
N ALA A 51 -1.99 -40.76 -28.61
CA ALA A 51 -0.98 -40.57 -27.58
C ALA A 51 -1.56 -39.63 -26.50
N PRO A 52 -1.32 -39.89 -25.21
CA PRO A 52 -1.79 -38.99 -24.16
C PRO A 52 -1.14 -37.63 -24.35
N ALA A 53 -1.97 -36.58 -24.44
CA ALA A 53 -1.51 -35.23 -24.21
C ALA A 53 -0.85 -35.20 -22.82
N SER A 54 0.41 -34.80 -22.76
CA SER A 54 1.13 -34.60 -21.50
C SER A 54 0.30 -33.71 -20.57
N PRO A 55 0.10 -34.08 -19.29
CA PRO A 55 -0.62 -33.25 -18.33
C PRO A 55 0.17 -32.02 -17.84
N ASP A 56 1.39 -31.77 -18.35
CA ASP A 56 2.32 -30.81 -17.77
C ASP A 56 2.55 -29.56 -18.65
N ALA A 57 1.48 -28.84 -18.95
CA ALA A 57 1.60 -27.45 -19.41
C ALA A 57 0.48 -26.60 -18.81
N VAL A 58 0.40 -26.58 -17.48
CA VAL A 58 -0.17 -25.42 -16.79
C VAL A 58 0.83 -24.30 -17.04
N ALA A 59 0.51 -23.37 -17.96
CA ALA A 59 1.27 -22.15 -18.11
C ALA A 59 1.33 -21.47 -16.74
N GLN A 60 2.51 -21.42 -16.13
CA GLN A 60 2.72 -20.64 -14.93
C GLN A 60 2.43 -19.19 -15.30
N ALA A 61 1.46 -18.57 -14.62
CA ALA A 61 1.22 -17.15 -14.76
C ALA A 61 2.54 -16.41 -14.51
N PRO A 62 2.85 -15.35 -15.28
CA PRO A 62 4.08 -14.60 -15.06
C PRO A 62 4.11 -14.10 -13.61
N THR A 63 5.23 -14.34 -12.92
CA THR A 63 5.46 -13.84 -11.58
C THR A 63 5.64 -12.32 -11.66
N ILE A 64 4.80 -11.57 -10.93
CA ILE A 64 4.91 -10.12 -10.82
C ILE A 64 6.07 -9.78 -9.90
N ASP A 65 6.93 -8.85 -10.31
CA ASP A 65 7.97 -8.29 -9.44
C ASP A 65 7.35 -7.32 -8.44
N LEU A 66 7.49 -7.64 -7.16
CA LEU A 66 6.98 -6.86 -6.02
C LEU A 66 8.09 -6.22 -5.20
N THR A 67 9.31 -6.19 -5.75
CA THR A 67 10.46 -5.56 -5.10
C THR A 67 10.36 -4.05 -5.23
N VAL A 68 10.56 -3.36 -4.11
CA VAL A 68 10.76 -1.91 -4.06
C VAL A 68 12.26 -1.66 -4.07
N VAL A 69 12.77 -0.90 -5.03
CA VAL A 69 14.17 -0.47 -5.09
C VAL A 69 14.20 1.04 -4.87
N PRO A 70 14.57 1.51 -3.67
CA PRO A 70 14.56 2.94 -3.33
C PRO A 70 15.34 3.79 -4.33
N GLY A 71 14.75 4.91 -4.76
CA GLY A 71 15.35 5.81 -5.74
C GLY A 71 15.33 5.30 -7.19
N GLU A 72 14.83 4.10 -7.44
CA GLU A 72 14.75 3.52 -8.78
C GLU A 72 13.32 3.18 -9.20
N ARG A 73 12.64 2.27 -8.48
CA ARG A 73 11.35 1.69 -8.91
C ARG A 73 10.57 1.00 -7.80
N VAL A 74 9.27 0.81 -8.02
CA VAL A 74 8.36 -0.06 -7.26
C VAL A 74 7.79 -1.11 -8.21
N GLY A 75 8.30 -2.34 -8.15
CA GLY A 75 8.01 -3.35 -9.17
C GLY A 75 8.39 -2.84 -10.55
N ALA A 76 7.43 -2.82 -11.49
CA ALA A 76 7.66 -2.31 -12.84
C ALA A 76 7.46 -0.78 -12.98
N ILE A 77 7.11 -0.08 -11.89
CA ILE A 77 6.81 1.36 -11.90
C ILE A 77 8.08 2.14 -11.55
N ASP A 78 8.50 3.05 -12.42
CA ASP A 78 9.59 3.99 -12.18
C ASP A 78 9.15 5.45 -12.38
N ALA A 79 10.07 6.40 -12.21
CA ALA A 79 9.83 7.84 -12.36
C ALA A 79 9.30 8.28 -13.74
N SER A 80 9.34 7.42 -14.75
CA SER A 80 8.88 7.69 -16.12
C SER A 80 7.58 6.98 -16.47
N THR A 81 7.07 6.12 -15.59
CA THR A 81 5.88 5.31 -15.85
C THR A 81 4.63 6.17 -15.85
N SER A 82 4.01 6.35 -17.02
CA SER A 82 2.74 7.05 -17.17
C SER A 82 1.54 6.20 -16.73
N ARG A 83 0.38 6.84 -16.53
CA ARG A 83 -0.88 6.14 -16.27
C ARG A 83 -1.30 5.22 -17.43
N THR A 84 -0.95 5.56 -18.67
CA THR A 84 -1.21 4.67 -19.81
C THR A 84 -0.36 3.42 -19.73
N GLU A 85 0.94 3.56 -19.46
CA GLU A 85 1.84 2.40 -19.28
C GLU A 85 1.44 1.56 -18.06
N LEU A 86 0.96 2.18 -16.98
CA LEU A 86 0.44 1.46 -15.82
C LEU A 86 -0.71 0.51 -16.20
N ALA A 87 -1.61 0.94 -17.08
CA ALA A 87 -2.70 0.08 -17.57
C ALA A 87 -2.20 -1.05 -18.48
N GLU A 88 -1.15 -0.80 -19.26
CA GLU A 88 -0.53 -1.84 -20.09
C GLU A 88 0.20 -2.89 -19.24
N LEU A 89 0.83 -2.47 -18.13
CA LEU A 89 1.56 -3.32 -17.20
C LEU A 89 0.63 -4.17 -16.34
N TYR A 90 -0.43 -3.57 -15.80
CA TYR A 90 -1.24 -4.17 -14.73
C TYR A 90 -2.70 -4.41 -15.09
N GLY A 91 -3.15 -3.98 -16.27
CA GLY A 91 -4.55 -4.09 -16.70
C GLY A 91 -5.41 -2.95 -16.14
N GLU A 92 -6.18 -2.33 -17.03
CA GLU A 92 -7.08 -1.21 -16.68
C GLU A 92 -8.11 -1.59 -15.61
N GLU A 93 -8.51 -2.87 -15.54
CA GLU A 93 -9.45 -3.39 -14.55
C GLU A 93 -8.95 -3.33 -13.11
N ASN A 94 -7.63 -3.27 -12.90
CA ASN A 94 -7.00 -3.20 -11.59
C ASN A 94 -6.70 -1.75 -11.18
N LEU A 95 -7.08 -0.77 -12.01
CA LEU A 95 -6.77 0.65 -11.80
C LEU A 95 -8.02 1.45 -11.47
N THR A 96 -7.93 2.29 -10.44
CA THR A 96 -8.97 3.26 -10.08
C THR A 96 -8.34 4.63 -9.89
N ASP A 97 -8.77 5.59 -10.70
CA ASP A 97 -8.35 6.98 -10.55
C ASP A 97 -9.23 7.67 -9.50
N ALA A 98 -8.59 8.23 -8.47
CA ALA A 98 -9.28 8.88 -7.35
C ALA A 98 -8.34 9.85 -6.62
N ASP A 99 -8.93 10.70 -5.79
CA ASP A 99 -8.18 11.49 -4.83
C ASP A 99 -7.64 10.56 -3.73
N VAL A 100 -6.34 10.62 -3.47
CA VAL A 100 -5.62 9.81 -2.49
C VAL A 100 -5.32 10.68 -1.26
N PRO A 101 -5.72 10.27 -0.04
CA PRO A 101 -5.38 10.98 1.18
C PRO A 101 -3.87 11.03 1.42
N VAL A 102 -3.34 12.22 1.72
CA VAL A 102 -1.90 12.42 1.99
C VAL A 102 -1.59 12.85 3.42
N GLY A 103 -2.61 12.94 4.27
CA GLY A 103 -2.52 13.36 5.68
C GLY A 103 -3.00 14.80 5.89
N GLU A 104 -3.24 15.18 7.14
CA GLU A 104 -3.69 16.50 7.58
C GLU A 104 -5.00 16.96 6.92
N GLY A 105 -5.82 15.99 6.47
CA GLY A 105 -7.06 16.24 5.72
C GLY A 105 -6.88 16.65 4.27
N PHE A 106 -5.65 16.58 3.72
CA PHE A 106 -5.37 16.83 2.31
C PHE A 106 -5.46 15.57 1.47
N VAL A 107 -5.71 15.77 0.18
CA VAL A 107 -5.74 14.74 -0.85
C VAL A 107 -4.94 15.20 -2.06
N GLU A 108 -4.40 14.24 -2.81
CA GLU A 108 -3.71 14.45 -4.08
C GLU A 108 -4.35 13.61 -5.18
N ALA A 109 -4.28 14.07 -6.42
CA ALA A 109 -4.79 13.31 -7.55
C ALA A 109 -3.94 12.05 -7.78
N GLY A 110 -4.56 10.88 -7.70
CA GLY A 110 -3.84 9.61 -7.78
C GLY A 110 -4.52 8.53 -8.62
N THR A 111 -3.84 7.40 -8.68
CA THR A 111 -4.34 6.14 -9.23
C THR A 111 -4.04 5.02 -8.25
N THR A 112 -5.07 4.32 -7.79
CA THR A 112 -4.94 3.07 -7.03
C THR A 112 -4.72 1.91 -7.99
N LEU A 113 -3.68 1.11 -7.74
CA LEU A 113 -3.49 -0.22 -8.29
C LEU A 113 -3.93 -1.24 -7.23
N ASP A 114 -4.86 -2.14 -7.58
CA ASP A 114 -5.26 -3.25 -6.71
C ASP A 114 -5.29 -4.57 -7.49
N MET A 115 -4.32 -5.45 -7.21
CA MET A 115 -4.24 -6.80 -7.76
C MET A 115 -4.61 -7.89 -6.73
N GLY A 116 -5.22 -7.49 -5.61
CA GLY A 116 -5.58 -8.34 -4.48
C GLY A 116 -4.39 -8.92 -3.71
N GLU A 117 -4.69 -9.63 -2.62
CA GLU A 117 -3.72 -10.40 -1.82
C GLU A 117 -2.50 -9.56 -1.34
N GLY A 118 -2.72 -8.31 -0.94
CA GLY A 118 -1.67 -7.41 -0.47
C GLY A 118 -0.82 -6.79 -1.59
N ARG A 119 -1.20 -6.97 -2.87
CA ARG A 119 -0.55 -6.36 -4.03
C ARG A 119 -1.29 -5.10 -4.49
N SER A 120 -1.50 -4.18 -3.56
CA SER A 120 -2.11 -2.87 -3.82
C SER A 120 -1.10 -1.75 -3.55
N LEU A 121 -1.29 -0.60 -4.19
CA LEU A 121 -0.60 0.66 -3.87
C LEU A 121 -1.36 1.84 -4.48
N ASN A 122 -1.09 3.05 -3.99
CA ASN A 122 -1.54 4.30 -4.58
C ASN A 122 -0.38 5.01 -5.25
N ILE A 123 -0.63 5.58 -6.42
CA ILE A 123 0.34 6.40 -7.16
C ILE A 123 -0.13 7.84 -7.12
N ILE A 124 0.70 8.72 -6.57
CA ILE A 124 0.52 10.17 -6.66
C ILE A 124 1.24 10.67 -7.91
N TRP A 125 0.52 11.43 -8.73
CA TRP A 125 1.06 11.97 -9.97
C TRP A 125 1.66 13.36 -9.77
N SER A 126 2.66 13.69 -10.58
CA SER A 126 3.30 15.02 -10.58
C SER A 126 2.36 16.14 -11.02
N ASP A 127 1.42 15.81 -11.90
CA ASP A 127 0.37 16.70 -12.36
C ASP A 127 -0.80 15.89 -12.95
N GLU A 128 -1.85 16.61 -13.36
CA GLU A 128 -3.05 16.03 -13.96
C GLU A 128 -2.81 15.31 -15.30
N THR A 129 -1.63 15.48 -15.94
CA THR A 129 -1.29 14.74 -17.17
C THR A 129 -0.92 13.29 -16.89
N ARG A 130 -0.56 12.96 -15.63
CA ARG A 130 -0.26 11.60 -15.16
C ARG A 130 0.80 10.89 -16.00
N THR A 131 1.84 11.64 -16.36
CA THR A 131 2.97 11.14 -17.16
C THR A 131 4.19 10.78 -16.32
N GLN A 132 4.27 11.29 -15.08
CA GLN A 132 5.36 11.00 -14.15
C GLN A 132 4.81 10.85 -12.73
N PRO A 133 5.08 9.73 -12.04
CA PRO A 133 4.69 9.54 -10.65
C PRO A 133 5.66 10.31 -9.73
N LEU A 134 5.11 10.93 -8.68
CA LEU A 134 5.88 11.50 -7.59
C LEU A 134 6.17 10.46 -6.52
N GLU A 135 5.14 9.72 -6.12
CA GLU A 135 5.18 8.86 -4.95
C GLU A 135 4.32 7.62 -5.21
N ALA A 136 4.80 6.46 -4.80
CA ALA A 136 3.98 5.28 -4.56
C ALA A 136 3.81 5.14 -3.05
N ARG A 137 2.57 5.06 -2.57
CA ARG A 137 2.24 5.05 -1.14
C ARG A 137 1.16 4.04 -0.80
N ASP A 138 0.96 3.82 0.49
CA ASP A 138 0.00 2.86 1.01
C ASP A 138 0.23 1.46 0.40
N LEU A 139 1.52 1.08 0.29
CA LEU A 139 1.94 -0.18 -0.31
C LEU A 139 1.39 -1.35 0.52
N GLY A 140 0.73 -2.29 -0.15
CA GLY A 140 0.24 -3.51 0.48
C GLY A 140 1.37 -4.45 0.93
N SER A 141 1.03 -5.42 1.77
CA SER A 141 2.00 -6.32 2.44
C SER A 141 2.81 -7.24 1.54
N ALA A 142 2.47 -7.32 0.26
CA ALA A 142 3.25 -8.11 -0.70
C ALA A 142 4.47 -7.35 -1.25
N TRP A 143 4.52 -6.02 -1.09
CA TRP A 143 5.63 -5.18 -1.53
C TRP A 143 6.70 -5.06 -0.44
N GLN A 144 7.97 -5.22 -0.82
CA GLN A 144 9.09 -5.25 0.13
C GLN A 144 10.33 -4.57 -0.43
N LEU A 145 11.08 -3.91 0.45
CA LEU A 145 12.47 -3.50 0.21
C LEU A 145 13.37 -4.74 0.03
N PRO A 146 14.57 -4.60 -0.56
CA PRO A 146 15.48 -5.72 -0.77
C PRO A 146 15.90 -6.40 0.54
N GLU A 147 15.87 -5.67 1.66
CA GLU A 147 16.15 -6.15 3.01
C GLU A 147 14.98 -6.92 3.64
N GLY A 148 13.83 -7.00 2.98
CA GLY A 148 12.62 -7.67 3.49
C GLY A 148 11.72 -6.79 4.35
N ILE A 149 12.02 -5.49 4.45
CA ILE A 149 11.17 -4.51 5.14
C ILE A 149 9.94 -4.21 4.27
N GLY A 150 8.75 -4.31 4.86
CA GLY A 150 7.47 -3.98 4.23
C GLY A 150 6.35 -3.97 5.25
N VAL A 151 5.10 -3.79 4.81
CA VAL A 151 3.95 -3.83 5.72
C VAL A 151 3.86 -5.21 6.39
N GLY A 152 3.86 -5.21 7.71
CA GLY A 152 3.88 -6.40 8.56
C GLY A 152 5.23 -6.68 9.25
N THR A 153 6.34 -6.06 8.82
CA THR A 153 7.64 -6.18 9.51
C THR A 153 7.51 -5.68 10.95
N THR A 154 8.00 -6.46 11.91
CA THR A 154 7.94 -6.15 13.35
C THR A 154 9.02 -5.14 13.74
N LEU A 155 8.85 -4.48 14.90
CA LEU A 155 9.91 -3.65 15.49
C LEU A 155 11.22 -4.43 15.67
N GLU A 156 11.15 -5.67 16.18
CA GLU A 156 12.32 -6.53 16.39
C GLU A 156 13.07 -6.80 15.07
N GLU A 157 12.36 -7.16 13.99
CA GLU A 157 12.96 -7.37 12.66
C GLU A 157 13.55 -6.08 12.07
N LEU A 158 12.93 -4.91 12.32
CA LEU A 158 13.50 -3.63 11.94
C LEU A 158 14.79 -3.34 12.69
N GLU A 159 14.84 -3.58 14.01
CA GLU A 159 16.05 -3.37 14.82
C GLU A 159 17.19 -4.31 14.40
N GLU A 160 16.88 -5.55 14.03
CA GLU A 160 17.88 -6.48 13.47
C GLU A 160 18.50 -5.94 12.17
N THR A 161 17.71 -5.24 11.36
CA THR A 161 18.13 -4.73 10.05
C THR A 161 18.79 -3.35 10.13
N LEU A 162 18.21 -2.45 10.92
CA LEU A 162 18.60 -1.03 11.02
C LEU A 162 19.56 -0.76 12.19
N GLY A 163 19.67 -1.67 13.15
CA GLY A 163 20.27 -1.38 14.44
C GLY A 163 19.38 -0.43 15.25
N SER A 164 20.01 0.47 16.03
CA SER A 164 19.27 1.51 16.76
C SER A 164 18.88 2.63 15.81
N PHE A 165 17.61 3.04 15.89
CA PHE A 165 17.04 4.15 15.11
C PHE A 165 16.08 4.98 15.97
N GLU A 166 15.59 6.09 15.42
CA GLU A 166 14.53 6.88 16.03
C GLU A 166 13.26 6.84 15.19
N LEU A 167 12.11 7.04 15.84
CA LEU A 167 10.81 7.19 15.19
C LEU A 167 10.05 8.38 15.79
N THR A 168 9.09 8.92 15.05
CA THR A 168 8.16 9.91 15.62
C THR A 168 7.23 9.27 16.64
N GLY A 169 6.83 10.02 17.66
CA GLY A 169 5.77 9.63 18.57
C GLY A 169 4.41 9.47 17.85
N PHE A 170 3.46 8.81 18.50
CA PHE A 170 2.19 8.40 17.88
C PHE A 170 1.05 9.41 18.09
N GLY A 171 -0.11 9.14 17.47
CA GLY A 171 -1.37 9.85 17.73
C GLY A 171 -1.68 11.00 16.77
N TRP A 172 -1.04 11.01 15.61
CA TRP A 172 -1.21 11.98 14.53
C TRP A 172 -0.88 11.30 13.20
N ASP A 173 -1.21 11.94 12.07
CA ASP A 173 -1.26 11.29 10.76
C ASP A 173 0.09 10.73 10.28
N TYR A 174 1.21 11.29 10.76
CA TYR A 174 2.57 10.80 10.46
C TYR A 174 3.28 10.21 11.69
N GLY A 175 2.52 9.84 12.72
CA GLY A 175 3.08 9.18 13.89
C GLY A 175 3.69 7.82 13.57
N GLY A 176 4.70 7.41 14.34
CA GLY A 176 5.41 6.15 14.14
C GLY A 176 6.33 6.12 12.92
N THR A 177 6.61 7.26 12.29
CA THR A 177 7.51 7.35 11.13
C THR A 177 8.94 7.07 11.56
N VAL A 178 9.59 6.09 10.92
CA VAL A 178 10.97 5.67 11.17
C VAL A 178 11.95 6.60 10.45
N PHE A 179 13.06 6.94 11.11
CA PHE A 179 14.17 7.67 10.52
C PHE A 179 15.33 6.74 10.21
N PHE A 180 15.78 6.77 8.96
CA PHE A 180 16.91 5.96 8.50
C PHE A 180 18.27 6.63 8.77
N GLU A 181 18.31 7.91 9.15
CA GLU A 181 19.55 8.63 9.43
C GLU A 181 20.38 7.89 10.50
N GLY A 182 21.65 7.63 10.21
CA GLY A 182 22.56 6.93 11.12
C GLY A 182 22.43 5.40 11.13
N THR A 183 21.47 4.82 10.40
CA THR A 183 21.31 3.37 10.24
C THR A 183 22.14 2.85 9.04
N PRO A 184 22.33 1.52 8.87
CA PRO A 184 22.91 0.94 7.66
C PRO A 184 22.17 1.30 6.37
N LEU A 185 20.90 1.72 6.44
CA LEU A 185 20.07 2.12 5.30
C LEU A 185 19.87 3.64 5.20
N ALA A 186 20.80 4.44 5.73
CA ALA A 186 20.72 5.90 5.69
C ALA A 186 20.58 6.48 4.27
N GLU A 187 20.95 5.74 3.23
CA GLU A 187 20.73 6.15 1.84
C GLU A 187 19.25 6.14 1.40
N TYR A 188 18.37 5.48 2.16
CA TYR A 188 16.93 5.47 1.91
C TYR A 188 16.22 6.71 2.49
N ASP A 189 16.93 7.54 3.26
CA ASP A 189 16.39 8.77 3.81
C ASP A 189 15.93 9.72 2.69
N GLY A 190 14.68 10.18 2.79
CA GLY A 190 14.04 10.98 1.75
C GLY A 190 13.63 10.22 0.47
N LEU A 191 13.90 8.91 0.39
CA LEU A 191 13.44 8.04 -0.71
C LEU A 191 12.31 7.12 -0.26
N VAL A 192 12.37 6.64 0.98
CA VAL A 192 11.39 5.72 1.57
C VAL A 192 10.94 6.27 2.90
N TRP A 193 9.67 6.07 3.22
CA TRP A 193 9.16 6.22 4.58
C TRP A 193 8.40 4.96 4.97
N VAL A 194 8.55 4.56 6.23
CA VAL A 194 7.78 3.48 6.84
C VAL A 194 7.22 3.96 8.17
N ARG A 195 6.00 3.53 8.50
CA ARG A 195 5.34 3.88 9.75
C ARG A 195 4.99 2.64 10.55
N LEU A 196 5.36 2.69 11.82
CA LEU A 196 5.00 1.69 12.82
C LEU A 196 3.66 2.06 13.46
N ALA A 197 2.88 1.05 13.84
CA ALA A 197 1.78 1.23 14.77
C ALA A 197 1.52 -0.06 15.56
N PRO A 198 0.96 0.04 16.78
CA PRO A 198 0.45 -1.12 17.49
C PRO A 198 -0.83 -1.63 16.82
N PRO A 199 -1.13 -2.93 16.92
CA PRO A 199 -2.43 -3.45 16.46
C PRO A 199 -3.57 -2.90 17.33
N ASP A 200 -4.76 -2.73 16.76
CA ASP A 200 -5.94 -2.17 17.45
C ASP A 200 -6.25 -2.86 18.78
N ALA A 201 -6.12 -4.18 18.82
CA ALA A 201 -6.32 -4.98 20.03
C ALA A 201 -5.34 -4.62 21.15
N ARG A 202 -4.12 -4.19 20.80
CA ARG A 202 -3.10 -3.78 21.77
C ARG A 202 -3.43 -2.42 22.37
N LEU A 203 -3.84 -1.46 21.53
CA LEU A 203 -4.28 -0.13 21.94
C LEU A 203 -5.44 -0.20 22.94
N ALA A 204 -6.42 -1.07 22.68
CA ALA A 204 -7.58 -1.25 23.57
C ALA A 204 -7.20 -1.76 24.98
N ASN A 205 -6.09 -2.49 25.10
CA ASN A 205 -5.68 -3.14 26.33
C ASN A 205 -4.55 -2.40 27.09
N SER A 206 -3.83 -1.48 26.43
CA SER A 206 -2.68 -0.77 27.00
C SER A 206 -2.69 0.74 26.69
N PRO A 207 -3.80 1.48 26.96
CA PRO A 207 -3.90 2.89 26.57
C PRO A 207 -2.85 3.77 27.25
N GLU A 208 -2.56 3.54 28.53
CA GLU A 208 -1.58 4.35 29.28
C GLU A 208 -0.15 4.24 28.72
N ILE A 209 0.24 3.06 28.21
CA ILE A 209 1.56 2.86 27.63
C ILE A 209 1.65 3.54 26.27
N PHE A 210 0.58 3.46 25.47
CA PHE A 210 0.52 4.17 24.20
C PHE A 210 0.56 5.70 24.41
N GLU A 211 -0.17 6.22 25.39
CA GLU A 211 -0.11 7.65 25.77
C GLU A 211 1.32 8.10 26.11
N ALA A 212 2.11 7.23 26.76
CA ALA A 212 3.50 7.50 27.12
C ALA A 212 4.46 7.64 25.94
N VAL A 213 4.04 7.25 24.72
CA VAL A 213 4.80 7.40 23.46
C VAL A 213 4.07 8.24 22.41
N MET A 214 2.98 8.91 22.79
CA MET A 214 2.28 9.85 21.91
C MET A 214 2.97 11.22 21.83
N GLY A 215 2.60 11.98 20.79
CA GLY A 215 2.94 13.39 20.59
C GLY A 215 4.10 13.62 19.63
N ASP A 216 4.31 14.90 19.31
CA ASP A 216 5.37 15.38 18.43
C ASP A 216 6.74 15.37 19.15
N ARG A 217 7.40 14.22 19.09
CA ARG A 217 8.76 14.01 19.61
C ARG A 217 9.42 12.83 18.90
N MET A 218 10.74 12.78 19.00
CA MET A 218 11.52 11.60 18.63
C MET A 218 11.53 10.60 19.79
N ILE A 219 11.43 9.31 19.44
CA ILE A 219 11.47 8.19 20.36
C ILE A 219 12.53 7.21 19.85
N PRO A 220 13.54 6.84 20.66
CA PRO A 220 14.48 5.78 20.32
C PRO A 220 13.77 4.43 20.13
N SER A 221 14.24 3.60 19.19
CA SER A 221 13.65 2.27 18.94
C SER A 221 13.71 1.35 20.17
N ASP A 222 14.71 1.55 21.04
CA ASP A 222 14.94 0.80 22.28
C ASP A 222 14.21 1.37 23.51
N ASP A 223 13.25 2.30 23.31
CA ASP A 223 12.41 2.79 24.41
C ASP A 223 11.54 1.64 24.96
N PRO A 224 11.61 1.34 26.28
CA PRO A 224 10.96 0.18 26.87
C PRO A 224 9.42 0.21 26.80
N ASN A 225 8.81 1.36 26.47
CA ASN A 225 7.38 1.42 26.23
C ASN A 225 7.02 0.77 24.88
N LEU A 226 7.90 0.83 23.87
CA LEU A 226 7.65 0.29 22.53
C LEU A 226 7.64 -1.24 22.53
N ASP A 227 8.49 -1.88 23.33
CA ASP A 227 8.55 -3.35 23.52
C ASP A 227 7.19 -3.98 23.85
N THR A 228 6.32 -3.22 24.51
CA THR A 228 5.02 -3.71 25.00
C THR A 228 3.87 -3.43 24.05
N LEU A 229 4.13 -2.74 22.93
CA LEU A 229 3.13 -2.29 21.96
C LEU A 229 3.02 -3.18 20.73
N ASP A 230 3.83 -4.25 20.63
CA ASP A 230 3.77 -5.23 19.54
C ASP A 230 3.77 -4.55 18.15
N LEU A 231 4.62 -3.54 17.97
CA LEU A 231 4.60 -2.66 16.80
C LEU A 231 4.96 -3.42 15.52
N THR A 232 4.23 -3.10 14.45
CA THR A 232 4.55 -3.53 13.09
C THR A 232 4.48 -2.36 12.13
N VAL A 233 5.17 -2.49 10.99
CA VAL A 233 5.02 -1.55 9.86
C VAL A 233 3.59 -1.68 9.35
N VAL A 234 2.83 -0.59 9.42
CA VAL A 234 1.45 -0.52 8.95
C VAL A 234 1.30 0.26 7.65
N ASP A 235 2.31 1.06 7.31
CA ASP A 235 2.29 1.90 6.13
C ASP A 235 3.71 2.08 5.59
N MET A 236 3.83 2.14 4.27
CA MET A 236 5.09 2.28 3.54
C MET A 236 4.83 3.07 2.26
N GLY A 237 5.73 4.01 1.97
CA GLY A 237 5.74 4.75 0.71
C GLY A 237 7.14 5.08 0.22
N VAL A 238 7.22 5.41 -1.06
CA VAL A 238 8.44 5.56 -1.83
C VAL A 238 8.30 6.76 -2.75
N TYR A 239 9.23 7.70 -2.66
CA TYR A 239 9.34 8.79 -3.62
C TYR A 239 10.05 8.28 -4.89
N LEU A 240 9.34 8.34 -6.02
CA LEU A 240 9.85 7.95 -7.34
C LEU A 240 10.50 9.13 -8.06
N SER A 241 10.03 10.35 -7.77
CA SER A 241 10.62 11.59 -8.26
C SER A 241 10.90 12.50 -7.08
N SER A 242 11.96 13.30 -7.16
CA SER A 242 12.16 14.35 -6.16
C SER A 242 10.94 15.27 -6.15
N PRO A 243 10.29 15.52 -4.99
CA PRO A 243 9.22 16.50 -4.94
C PRO A 243 9.78 17.83 -5.46
N SER A 244 9.06 18.43 -6.41
CA SER A 244 9.46 19.73 -6.95
C SER A 244 9.52 20.74 -5.81
N GLN A 245 10.70 21.33 -5.59
CA GLN A 245 10.91 22.40 -4.61
C GLN A 245 10.32 23.73 -5.08
#